data_AF-V6MGQ1-F1
#
_entry.id   AF-V6MGQ1-F1
#
_cell.length_a   1.000
_cell.length_b   1.000
_cell.length_c   1.000
_cell.angle_alpha   90.00
_cell.angle_beta   90.00
_cell.angle_gamma   90.00
#
_symmetry.space_group_name_H-M   'P 1'
#
loop_
_entity.id
_entity.type
_entity.pdbx_description
1 polymer ?
#
loop_
_entity_poly.entity_id
_entity_poly.type
_entity_poly.pdbx_seq_one_letter_code
_entity_poly.pdbx_strand_id
1 'polypeptide(L)'
;MLTHSSTLELIMEHAGKTNGELKQIAQNKGMNPASFINVVKELRLHEMSERNLIFWGMQALAERELYENPGKSIREIAEIVCEKWNEEHELQLTSNHVSAYLLTLPYKYPNCQKAFVAICEGDLDSFYAYQKDTRQLIELILRFLMFCYGKKFDLKLANKLINLVIGQDADMEIMDAIKRMDFFHRKDNKVFVSKMGAYRRVMGGYPVIFAEGLKTILASYLEGQTDQQLVNFWEQLEGNSTDDFGESAEDDFWDMDTLFTDKVLTAPTPIAVENLQADLSAPKHLQDFPTAHDVLGEHTEPVDQPTSSQLIDTILDSAERLKQMLIHQASPDSGNQSYIKTLEEENERLKAALSQEMEKAAEAEKKAVTEILQTIAGENSHYLLSDLYEESQGKQPENRVISQGRLVNLFSALSRLGVEKESGLHENGDTFLINKDELIRKYMTDGPIVHEGDVVRVRLVKYGWSLNGETVVSPLAAIVKEEEK
;
A
#
# COMPACT_ATOMS: atom_id res chain seq x y z
N MET A 1 6.67 28.54 -13.50
CA MET A 1 6.33 27.92 -14.81
C MET A 1 5.99 26.48 -14.54
N LEU A 2 4.92 25.96 -15.14
CA LEU A 2 4.63 24.54 -15.08
C LEU A 2 5.71 23.79 -15.87
N THR A 3 6.29 22.74 -15.33
CA THR A 3 7.30 21.93 -16.02
C THR A 3 6.67 20.61 -16.47
N HIS A 4 7.27 19.98 -17.48
CA HIS A 4 6.92 18.63 -17.88
C HIS A 4 7.05 17.65 -16.70
N SER A 5 8.11 17.81 -15.88
CA SER A 5 8.35 16.97 -14.71
C SER A 5 7.26 17.10 -13.63
N SER A 6 6.86 18.32 -13.22
CA SER A 6 5.79 18.46 -12.20
C SER A 6 4.42 18.02 -12.69
N THR A 7 4.19 18.07 -14.01
CA THR A 7 2.97 17.52 -14.63
C THR A 7 2.97 16.00 -14.60
N LEU A 8 4.10 15.37 -14.95
CA LEU A 8 4.26 13.92 -14.91
C LEU A 8 4.11 13.39 -13.49
N GLU A 9 4.78 14.00 -12.51
CA GLU A 9 4.69 13.60 -11.10
C GLU A 9 3.23 13.60 -10.61
N LEU A 10 2.47 14.66 -10.89
CA LEU A 10 1.04 14.72 -10.54
C LEU A 10 0.23 13.61 -11.22
N ILE A 11 0.50 13.30 -12.49
CA ILE A 11 -0.18 12.21 -13.21
C ILE A 11 0.16 10.86 -12.56
N MET A 12 1.41 10.64 -12.15
CA MET A 12 1.86 9.40 -11.51
C MET A 12 1.24 9.19 -10.12
N GLU A 13 1.22 10.23 -9.28
CA GLU A 13 0.59 10.20 -7.95
C GLU A 13 -0.92 9.94 -8.00
N HIS A 14 -1.54 10.32 -9.11
CA HIS A 14 -2.99 10.24 -9.33
C HIS A 14 -3.32 9.33 -10.51
N ALA A 15 -2.59 8.23 -10.65
CA ALA A 15 -2.88 7.19 -11.61
C ALA A 15 -4.35 6.73 -11.52
N GLY A 16 -4.96 6.43 -12.67
CA GLY A 16 -6.38 6.08 -12.74
C GLY A 16 -7.34 7.28 -12.83
N LYS A 17 -6.89 8.53 -12.68
CA LYS A 17 -7.77 9.71 -12.76
C LYS A 17 -8.02 10.19 -14.19
N THR A 18 -9.24 10.68 -14.42
CA THR A 18 -9.65 11.31 -15.67
C THR A 18 -9.04 12.70 -15.84
N ASN A 19 -9.04 13.25 -17.06
CA ASN A 19 -8.58 14.62 -17.31
C ASN A 19 -9.31 15.66 -16.45
N GLY A 20 -10.61 15.45 -16.20
CA GLY A 20 -11.40 16.35 -15.36
C GLY A 20 -10.92 16.33 -13.91
N GLU A 21 -10.70 15.13 -13.36
CA GLU A 21 -10.18 14.95 -12.00
C GLU A 21 -8.75 15.48 -11.88
N LEU A 22 -7.85 15.15 -12.82
CA LEU A 22 -6.48 15.64 -12.83
C LEU A 22 -6.41 17.17 -12.93
N LYS A 23 -7.26 17.78 -13.76
CA LYS A 23 -7.36 19.24 -13.88
C LYS A 23 -7.78 19.88 -12.55
N GLN A 24 -8.75 19.28 -11.85
CA GLN A 24 -9.19 19.77 -10.55
C GLN A 24 -8.09 19.64 -9.49
N ILE A 25 -7.38 18.51 -9.48
CA ILE A 25 -6.25 18.28 -8.57
C ILE A 25 -5.12 19.27 -8.85
N ALA A 26 -4.76 19.48 -10.12
CA ALA A 26 -3.75 20.46 -10.54
C ALA A 26 -4.15 21.87 -10.07
N GLN A 27 -5.42 22.25 -10.25
CA GLN A 27 -5.93 23.53 -9.76
C GLN A 27 -5.80 23.67 -8.25
N ASN A 28 -6.14 22.63 -7.49
CA ASN A 28 -6.02 22.62 -6.03
C ASN A 28 -4.56 22.70 -5.56
N LYS A 29 -3.60 22.20 -6.37
CA LYS A 29 -2.15 22.35 -6.15
C LYS A 29 -1.59 23.69 -6.67
N GLY A 30 -2.45 24.66 -7.01
CA GLY A 30 -2.03 25.99 -7.48
C GLY A 30 -1.51 26.03 -8.92
N MET A 31 -1.68 24.96 -9.70
CA MET A 31 -1.26 24.91 -11.09
C MET A 31 -2.31 25.58 -11.99
N ASN A 32 -1.87 26.31 -13.01
CA ASN A 32 -2.79 26.87 -14.01
C ASN A 32 -3.43 25.72 -14.81
N PRO A 33 -4.77 25.56 -14.80
CA PRO A 33 -5.42 24.42 -15.43
C PRO A 33 -5.27 24.36 -16.96
N ALA A 34 -5.16 25.52 -17.63
CA ALA A 34 -4.97 25.57 -19.08
C ALA A 34 -3.54 25.19 -19.45
N SER A 35 -2.55 25.69 -18.71
CA SER A 35 -1.14 25.30 -18.87
C SER A 35 -0.94 23.81 -18.59
N PHE A 36 -1.57 23.27 -17.55
CA PHE A 36 -1.53 21.84 -17.23
C PHE A 36 -2.04 20.98 -18.39
N ILE A 37 -3.23 21.26 -18.91
CA ILE A 37 -3.78 20.50 -20.03
C ILE A 37 -2.93 20.61 -21.30
N ASN A 38 -2.31 21.77 -21.55
CA ASN A 38 -1.40 21.90 -22.69
C ASN A 38 -0.17 21.00 -22.53
N VAL A 39 0.46 20.98 -21.35
CA VAL A 39 1.59 20.09 -21.08
C VAL A 39 1.18 18.61 -21.16
N VAL A 40 0.02 18.24 -20.61
CA VAL A 40 -0.53 16.88 -20.73
C VAL A 40 -0.67 16.45 -22.21
N LYS A 41 -1.11 17.37 -23.08
CA LYS A 41 -1.22 17.11 -24.53
C LYS A 41 0.14 17.01 -25.21
N GLU A 42 1.09 17.88 -24.85
CA GLU A 42 2.47 17.83 -25.36
C GLU A 42 3.14 16.50 -25.04
N LEU A 43 2.91 15.97 -23.83
CA LEU A 43 3.42 14.68 -23.37
C LEU A 43 2.67 13.48 -23.97
N ARG A 44 1.62 13.70 -24.78
CA ARG A 44 0.71 12.64 -25.28
C ARG A 44 0.15 11.77 -24.15
N LEU A 45 -0.29 12.44 -23.10
CA LEU A 45 -0.92 11.83 -21.93
C LEU A 45 -2.35 12.32 -21.75
N HIS A 46 -2.97 12.86 -22.80
CA HIS A 46 -4.32 13.39 -22.71
C HIS A 46 -5.35 12.27 -22.69
N GLU A 47 -5.09 11.19 -23.43
CA GLU A 47 -5.99 10.05 -23.45
C GLU A 47 -5.74 9.12 -22.27
N MET A 48 -6.82 8.58 -21.71
CA MET A 48 -6.73 7.63 -20.60
C MET A 48 -6.03 6.33 -21.03
N SER A 49 -6.20 5.93 -22.29
CA SER A 49 -5.50 4.78 -22.88
C SER A 49 -3.98 4.95 -22.89
N GLU A 50 -3.48 6.13 -23.25
CA GLU A 50 -2.05 6.46 -23.25
C GLU A 50 -1.49 6.38 -21.82
N ARG A 51 -2.21 6.96 -20.85
CA ARG A 51 -1.81 6.89 -19.44
C ARG A 51 -1.83 5.46 -18.89
N ASN A 52 -2.85 4.67 -19.22
CA ASN A 52 -2.95 3.28 -18.77
C ASN A 52 -1.82 2.40 -19.30
N LEU A 53 -1.36 2.62 -20.54
CA LEU A 53 -0.19 1.92 -21.09
C LEU A 53 1.01 2.09 -20.15
N ILE A 54 1.25 3.32 -19.71
CA ILE A 54 2.38 3.66 -18.84
C ILE A 54 2.17 3.05 -17.45
N PHE A 55 0.99 3.23 -16.85
CA PHE A 55 0.71 2.69 -15.51
C PHE A 55 0.84 1.16 -15.47
N TRP A 56 0.29 0.45 -16.46
CA TRP A 56 0.37 -1.01 -16.52
C TRP A 56 1.78 -1.50 -16.84
N GLY A 57 2.49 -0.87 -17.78
CA GLY A 57 3.88 -1.22 -18.09
C GLY A 57 4.81 -0.98 -16.90
N MET A 58 4.71 0.18 -16.24
CA MET A 58 5.47 0.46 -15.02
C MET A 58 5.13 -0.51 -13.89
N GLN A 59 3.86 -0.86 -13.72
CA GLN A 59 3.45 -1.83 -12.71
C GLN A 59 4.04 -3.22 -13.01
N ALA A 60 4.02 -3.66 -14.26
CA ALA A 60 4.60 -4.94 -14.67
C ALA A 60 6.11 -4.99 -14.43
N LEU A 61 6.84 -3.92 -14.79
CA LEU A 61 8.27 -3.79 -14.51
C LEU A 61 8.54 -3.81 -13.00
N ALA A 62 7.79 -3.05 -12.21
CA ALA A 62 7.97 -3.02 -10.76
C ALA A 62 7.68 -4.36 -10.10
N GLU A 63 6.63 -5.05 -10.54
CA GLU A 63 6.29 -6.40 -10.10
C GLU A 63 7.40 -7.40 -10.41
N ARG A 64 7.97 -7.33 -11.62
CA ARG A 64 9.15 -8.11 -11.99
C ARG A 64 10.33 -7.81 -11.08
N GLU A 65 10.67 -6.54 -10.86
CA GLU A 65 11.82 -6.18 -10.03
C GLU A 65 11.63 -6.57 -8.56
N LEU A 66 10.41 -6.46 -8.04
CA LEU A 66 10.08 -6.91 -6.67
C LEU A 66 10.29 -8.42 -6.50
N TYR A 67 9.96 -9.19 -7.54
CA TYR A 67 10.17 -10.63 -7.56
C TYR A 67 11.65 -11.01 -7.73
N GLU A 68 12.36 -10.39 -8.68
CA GLU A 68 13.77 -10.67 -8.96
C GLU A 68 14.72 -10.15 -7.86
N ASN A 69 14.32 -9.12 -7.10
CA ASN A 69 15.13 -8.46 -6.09
C ASN A 69 14.41 -8.34 -4.73
N PRO A 70 14.07 -9.46 -4.07
CA PRO A 70 13.32 -9.43 -2.82
C PRO A 70 14.10 -8.67 -1.73
N GLY A 71 13.39 -7.82 -0.98
CA GLY A 71 13.93 -7.06 0.16
C GLY A 71 14.50 -5.68 -0.18
N LYS A 72 14.57 -5.28 -1.45
CA LYS A 72 14.88 -3.90 -1.83
C LYS A 72 13.75 -2.95 -1.43
N SER A 73 14.13 -1.73 -1.05
CA SER A 73 13.17 -0.65 -0.80
C SER A 73 12.48 -0.21 -2.09
N ILE A 74 11.31 0.42 -1.97
CA ILE A 74 10.59 0.96 -3.14
C ILE A 74 11.40 2.00 -3.91
N ARG A 75 12.26 2.76 -3.22
CA ARG A 75 13.14 3.73 -3.86
C ARG A 75 14.15 3.03 -4.77
N GLU A 76 14.79 1.97 -4.29
CA GLU A 76 15.72 1.16 -5.10
C GLU A 76 15.01 0.48 -6.27
N ILE A 77 13.81 -0.06 -6.04
CA ILE A 77 12.97 -0.62 -7.11
C ILE A 77 12.61 0.46 -8.15
N ALA A 78 12.27 1.67 -7.71
CA ALA A 78 11.93 2.77 -8.60
C ALA A 78 13.10 3.24 -9.47
N GLU A 79 14.33 3.21 -8.93
CA GLU A 79 15.55 3.52 -9.69
C GLU A 79 15.76 2.49 -10.81
N ILE A 80 15.68 1.18 -10.49
CA ILE A 80 15.85 0.10 -11.47
C ILE A 80 14.76 0.14 -12.54
N VAL A 81 13.50 0.32 -12.13
CA VAL A 81 12.36 0.42 -13.06
C VAL A 81 12.50 1.67 -13.95
N CYS A 82 12.98 2.79 -13.41
CA CYS A 82 13.21 4.00 -14.19
C CYS A 82 14.27 3.79 -15.28
N GLU A 83 15.37 3.11 -14.96
CA GLU A 83 16.42 2.78 -15.91
C GLU A 83 15.86 1.90 -17.05
N LYS A 84 15.22 0.78 -16.69
CA LYS A 84 14.63 -0.15 -17.68
C LYS A 84 13.55 0.52 -18.55
N TRP A 85 12.69 1.34 -17.95
CA TRP A 85 11.66 2.07 -18.68
C TRP A 85 12.27 3.00 -19.74
N ASN A 86 13.27 3.79 -19.34
CA ASN A 86 13.90 4.80 -20.20
C ASN A 86 14.73 4.20 -21.34
N GLU A 87 15.19 2.96 -21.21
CA GLU A 87 15.86 2.21 -22.27
C GLU A 87 14.90 1.80 -23.40
N GLU A 88 13.65 1.50 -23.05
CA GLU A 88 12.66 0.92 -23.98
C GLU A 88 11.62 1.93 -24.49
N HIS A 89 11.43 3.07 -23.81
CA HIS A 89 10.32 3.99 -24.07
C HIS A 89 10.77 5.41 -24.41
N GLU A 90 10.03 6.07 -25.31
CA GLU A 90 10.30 7.47 -25.70
C GLU A 90 10.04 8.46 -24.56
N LEU A 91 9.00 8.23 -23.74
CA LEU A 91 8.68 9.10 -22.61
C LEU A 91 9.66 8.85 -21.46
N GLN A 92 10.60 9.77 -21.30
CA GLN A 92 11.62 9.68 -20.26
C GLN A 92 11.05 10.04 -18.88
N LEU A 93 11.26 9.15 -17.92
CA LEU A 93 10.86 9.30 -16.52
C LEU A 93 12.08 9.51 -15.62
N THR A 94 11.82 9.96 -14.40
CA THR A 94 12.81 10.03 -13.32
C THR A 94 12.43 9.02 -12.25
N SER A 95 13.37 8.63 -11.40
CA SER A 95 13.10 7.74 -10.26
C SER A 95 12.03 8.31 -9.33
N ASN A 96 11.90 9.64 -9.23
CA ASN A 96 10.83 10.29 -8.48
C ASN A 96 9.46 10.08 -9.13
N HIS A 97 9.35 10.18 -10.46
CA HIS A 97 8.08 9.90 -11.16
C HIS A 97 7.65 8.44 -10.92
N VAL A 98 8.58 7.50 -11.03
CA VAL A 98 8.30 6.07 -10.79
C VAL A 98 7.92 5.84 -9.34
N SER A 99 8.68 6.40 -8.39
CA SER A 99 8.39 6.30 -6.95
C SER A 99 7.00 6.85 -6.62
N ALA A 100 6.63 8.00 -7.17
CA ALA A 100 5.32 8.61 -7.00
C ALA A 100 4.19 7.65 -7.42
N TYR A 101 4.37 6.91 -8.51
CA TYR A 101 3.43 5.87 -8.93
C TYR A 101 3.46 4.65 -8.00
N LEU A 102 4.63 4.10 -7.66
CA LEU A 102 4.74 2.90 -6.82
C LEU A 102 4.17 3.11 -5.41
N LEU A 103 4.21 4.33 -4.88
CA LEU A 103 3.57 4.71 -3.61
C LEU A 103 2.03 4.70 -3.67
N THR A 104 1.44 4.62 -4.86
CA THR A 104 0.00 4.37 -5.04
C THR A 104 -0.36 2.89 -4.96
N LEU A 105 0.61 1.99 -5.16
CA LEU A 105 0.41 0.55 -5.17
C LEU A 105 0.53 -0.08 -3.76
N PRO A 106 -0.06 -1.27 -3.54
CA PRO A 106 0.08 -1.99 -2.27
C PRO A 106 1.54 -2.32 -1.90
N TYR A 107 2.42 -2.41 -2.90
CA TYR A 107 3.84 -2.76 -2.73
C TYR A 107 4.65 -1.78 -1.89
N LYS A 108 4.10 -0.59 -1.57
CA LYS A 108 4.76 0.34 -0.65
C LYS A 108 5.02 -0.22 0.74
N TYR A 109 4.29 -1.26 1.13
CA TYR A 109 4.44 -1.93 2.41
C TYR A 109 5.29 -3.19 2.27
N PRO A 110 6.36 -3.38 3.08
CA PRO A 110 7.24 -4.56 2.98
C PRO A 110 6.51 -5.90 3.10
N ASN A 111 5.49 -6.00 3.94
CA ASN A 111 4.69 -7.22 4.06
C ASN A 111 3.89 -7.52 2.78
N CYS A 112 3.38 -6.50 2.09
CA CYS A 112 2.71 -6.66 0.80
C CYS A 112 3.68 -7.07 -0.31
N GLN A 113 4.97 -6.69 -0.21
CA GLN A 113 6.00 -7.16 -1.14
C GLN A 113 6.31 -8.65 -0.91
N LYS A 114 6.50 -9.06 0.34
CA LYS A 114 6.72 -10.47 0.70
C LYS A 114 5.52 -11.34 0.34
N ALA A 115 4.31 -10.87 0.64
CA ALA A 115 3.07 -11.53 0.25
C ALA A 115 2.95 -11.68 -1.27
N PHE A 116 3.32 -10.66 -2.02
CA PHE A 116 3.37 -10.72 -3.48
C PHE A 116 4.36 -11.77 -3.98
N VAL A 117 5.59 -11.78 -3.48
CA VAL A 117 6.61 -12.78 -3.85
C VAL A 117 6.11 -14.20 -3.54
N ALA A 118 5.49 -14.42 -2.38
CA ALA A 118 4.90 -15.71 -2.02
C ALA A 118 3.81 -16.15 -3.03
N ILE A 119 2.95 -15.24 -3.49
CA ILE A 119 1.98 -15.55 -4.56
C ILE A 119 2.69 -15.96 -5.85
N CYS A 120 3.79 -15.28 -6.21
CA CYS A 120 4.55 -15.60 -7.43
C CYS A 120 5.23 -16.97 -7.36
N GLU A 121 5.61 -17.40 -6.15
CA GLU A 121 6.17 -18.72 -5.86
C GLU A 121 5.11 -19.82 -5.72
N GLY A 122 3.82 -19.45 -5.71
CA GLY A 122 2.70 -20.37 -5.54
C GLY A 122 2.45 -20.81 -4.09
N ASP A 123 2.99 -20.09 -3.11
CA ASP A 123 2.87 -20.39 -1.69
C ASP A 123 1.80 -19.50 -1.02
N LEU A 124 0.56 -19.99 -1.02
CA LEU A 124 -0.58 -19.29 -0.43
C LEU A 124 -0.51 -19.21 1.10
N ASP A 125 0.11 -20.20 1.76
CA ASP A 125 0.25 -20.20 3.22
C ASP A 125 1.22 -19.08 3.66
N SER A 126 2.34 -18.93 2.96
CA SER A 126 3.27 -17.81 3.17
C SER A 126 2.64 -16.46 2.85
N PHE A 127 1.77 -16.37 1.84
CA PHE A 127 0.99 -15.15 1.60
C PHE A 127 0.20 -14.76 2.86
N TYR A 128 -0.57 -15.69 3.44
CA TYR A 128 -1.37 -15.42 4.65
C TYR A 128 -0.53 -15.12 5.90
N ALA A 129 0.71 -15.62 5.96
CA ALA A 129 1.65 -15.28 7.03
C ALA A 129 2.10 -13.81 6.98
N TYR A 130 2.21 -13.22 5.79
CA TYR A 130 2.61 -11.82 5.60
C TYR A 130 1.44 -10.84 5.49
N GLN A 131 0.32 -11.27 4.91
CA GLN A 131 -0.83 -10.40 4.65
C GLN A 131 -2.15 -11.16 4.88
N LYS A 132 -2.96 -10.67 5.83
CA LYS A 132 -4.29 -11.23 6.13
C LYS A 132 -5.38 -10.65 5.23
N ASP A 133 -5.18 -9.43 4.74
CA ASP A 133 -6.11 -8.77 3.83
C ASP A 133 -6.00 -9.41 2.44
N THR A 134 -7.06 -10.09 2.00
CA THR A 134 -7.10 -10.79 0.71
C THR A 134 -7.23 -9.85 -0.48
N ARG A 135 -7.35 -8.53 -0.29
CA ARG A 135 -7.49 -7.56 -1.39
C ARG A 135 -6.41 -7.70 -2.46
N GLN A 136 -5.14 -7.86 -2.05
CA GLN A 136 -4.04 -8.02 -3.00
C GLN A 136 -4.18 -9.32 -3.80
N LEU A 137 -4.53 -10.43 -3.15
CA LEU A 137 -4.77 -11.71 -3.80
C LEU A 137 -5.94 -11.64 -4.78
N ILE A 138 -7.06 -11.02 -4.38
CA ILE A 138 -8.23 -10.78 -5.24
C ILE A 138 -7.83 -9.99 -6.49
N GLU A 139 -7.09 -8.89 -6.33
CA GLU A 139 -6.65 -8.05 -7.45
C GLU A 139 -5.73 -8.82 -8.41
N LEU A 140 -4.83 -9.66 -7.90
CA LEU A 140 -3.94 -10.48 -8.73
C LEU A 140 -4.69 -11.59 -9.46
N ILE A 141 -5.62 -12.30 -8.81
CA ILE A 141 -6.48 -13.29 -9.47
C ILE A 141 -7.32 -12.64 -10.58
N LEU A 142 -7.92 -11.48 -10.30
CA LEU A 142 -8.69 -10.73 -11.30
C LEU A 142 -7.81 -10.31 -12.48
N ARG A 143 -6.61 -9.77 -12.23
CA ARG A 143 -5.66 -9.39 -13.29
C ARG A 143 -5.18 -10.59 -14.09
N PHE A 144 -4.98 -11.74 -13.46
CA PHE A 144 -4.67 -13.00 -14.13
C PHE A 144 -5.82 -13.42 -15.06
N LEU A 145 -7.05 -13.43 -14.58
CA LEU A 145 -8.22 -13.76 -15.40
C LEU A 145 -8.44 -12.75 -16.55
N MET A 146 -8.22 -11.47 -16.30
CA MET A 146 -8.26 -10.43 -17.34
C MET A 146 -7.16 -10.64 -18.38
N PHE A 147 -5.97 -11.07 -17.97
CA PHE A 147 -4.88 -11.41 -18.86
C PHE A 147 -5.23 -12.65 -19.72
N CYS A 148 -5.76 -13.71 -19.13
CA CYS A 148 -6.16 -14.91 -19.88
C CYS A 148 -7.33 -14.66 -20.85
N TYR A 149 -8.37 -13.94 -20.40
CA TYR A 149 -9.64 -13.84 -21.14
C TYR A 149 -9.87 -12.51 -21.88
N GLY A 150 -9.26 -11.41 -21.44
CA GLY A 150 -9.45 -10.09 -22.04
C GLY A 150 -10.92 -9.72 -22.22
N LYS A 151 -11.36 -9.53 -23.47
CA LYS A 151 -12.77 -9.20 -23.81
C LYS A 151 -13.78 -10.31 -23.44
N LYS A 152 -13.31 -11.54 -23.22
CA LYS A 152 -14.15 -12.70 -22.84
C LYS A 152 -14.22 -12.90 -21.31
N PHE A 153 -13.76 -11.92 -20.52
CA PHE A 153 -13.78 -12.00 -19.07
C PHE A 153 -15.19 -12.29 -18.54
N ASP A 154 -15.32 -13.35 -17.73
CA ASP A 154 -16.56 -13.74 -17.07
C ASP A 154 -16.47 -13.47 -15.57
N LEU A 155 -17.21 -12.46 -15.10
CA LEU A 155 -17.27 -12.10 -13.69
C LEU A 155 -17.81 -13.24 -12.82
N LYS A 156 -18.72 -14.08 -13.34
CA LYS A 156 -19.25 -15.21 -12.57
C LYS A 156 -18.20 -16.26 -12.31
N LEU A 157 -17.36 -16.54 -13.31
CA LEU A 157 -16.22 -17.42 -13.16
C LEU A 157 -15.23 -16.85 -12.15
N ALA A 158 -14.93 -15.55 -12.24
CA ALA A 158 -14.07 -14.86 -11.28
C ALA A 158 -14.59 -14.98 -9.84
N ASN A 159 -15.88 -14.72 -9.60
CA ASN A 159 -16.50 -14.86 -8.28
C ASN A 159 -16.37 -16.29 -7.74
N LYS A 160 -16.69 -17.30 -8.56
CA LYS A 160 -16.55 -18.70 -8.15
C LYS A 160 -15.12 -19.05 -7.77
N LEU A 161 -14.14 -18.69 -8.60
CA LEU A 161 -12.72 -18.98 -8.36
C LEU A 161 -12.21 -18.28 -7.09
N ILE A 162 -12.51 -17.00 -6.94
CA ILE A 162 -12.01 -16.20 -5.82
C ILE A 162 -12.63 -16.68 -4.51
N ASN A 163 -13.95 -16.94 -4.49
CA ASN A 163 -14.62 -17.47 -3.30
C ASN A 163 -14.12 -18.88 -2.94
N LEU A 164 -13.72 -19.68 -3.94
CA LEU A 164 -13.12 -21.00 -3.73
C LEU A 164 -11.73 -20.90 -3.07
N VAL A 165 -10.87 -20.01 -3.55
CA VAL A 165 -9.50 -19.82 -3.01
C VAL A 165 -9.54 -19.18 -1.62
N ILE A 166 -10.40 -18.19 -1.42
CA ILE A 166 -10.48 -17.44 -0.16
C ILE A 166 -11.33 -18.17 0.90
N GLY A 167 -12.24 -19.05 0.48
CA GLY A 167 -13.08 -19.85 1.38
C GLY A 167 -14.27 -19.11 1.99
N GLN A 168 -14.60 -17.91 1.51
CA GLN A 168 -15.76 -17.11 1.94
C GLN A 168 -16.32 -16.30 0.77
N ASP A 169 -17.54 -15.76 0.94
CA ASP A 169 -18.16 -14.86 -0.05
C ASP A 169 -17.41 -13.52 -0.10
N ALA A 170 -16.82 -13.22 -1.25
CA ALA A 170 -16.04 -12.02 -1.53
C ALA A 170 -16.65 -11.17 -2.66
N ASP A 171 -17.93 -11.35 -2.99
CA ASP A 171 -18.57 -10.67 -4.13
C ASP A 171 -18.44 -9.13 -4.07
N MET A 172 -18.55 -8.55 -2.87
CA MET A 172 -18.37 -7.10 -2.67
C MET A 172 -16.91 -6.68 -2.85
N GLU A 173 -15.97 -7.43 -2.27
CA GLU A 173 -14.53 -7.18 -2.35
C GLU A 173 -14.02 -7.30 -3.79
N ILE A 174 -14.56 -8.24 -4.57
CA ILE A 174 -14.28 -8.40 -6.00
C ILE A 174 -14.73 -7.16 -6.77
N MET A 175 -15.96 -6.71 -6.55
CA MET A 175 -16.47 -5.51 -7.22
C MET A 175 -15.68 -4.26 -6.81
N ASP A 176 -15.26 -4.17 -5.56
CA ASP A 176 -14.43 -3.07 -5.09
C ASP A 176 -13.01 -3.14 -5.66
N ALA A 177 -12.42 -4.32 -5.84
CA ALA A 177 -11.16 -4.50 -6.54
C ALA A 177 -11.26 -4.04 -8.00
N ILE A 178 -12.32 -4.45 -8.73
CA ILE A 178 -12.57 -4.01 -10.11
C ILE A 178 -12.69 -2.48 -10.18
N LYS A 179 -13.35 -1.82 -9.21
CA LYS A 179 -13.45 -0.36 -9.13
C LYS A 179 -12.10 0.29 -8.83
N ARG A 180 -11.32 -0.24 -7.89
CA ARG A 180 -9.99 0.30 -7.52
C ARG A 180 -8.99 0.23 -8.66
N MET A 181 -9.00 -0.88 -9.40
CA MET A 181 -8.19 -1.07 -10.61
C MET A 181 -8.72 -0.31 -11.84
N ASP A 182 -9.79 0.48 -11.68
CA ASP A 182 -10.42 1.29 -12.73
C ASP A 182 -10.92 0.46 -13.93
N PHE A 183 -11.38 -0.78 -13.71
CA PHE A 183 -12.07 -1.60 -14.71
C PHE A 183 -13.59 -1.49 -14.59
N PHE A 184 -14.09 -0.36 -14.11
CA PHE A 184 -15.50 -0.12 -13.83
C PHE A 184 -16.00 1.20 -14.43
N HIS A 185 -17.04 1.15 -15.25
CA HIS A 185 -17.71 2.32 -15.78
C HIS A 185 -18.70 2.88 -14.75
N ARG A 186 -18.29 3.95 -14.05
CA ARG A 186 -19.10 4.58 -12.98
C ARG A 186 -20.48 5.06 -13.46
N LYS A 187 -20.60 5.52 -14.71
CA LYS A 187 -21.87 6.05 -15.24
C LYS A 187 -22.89 4.94 -15.50
N ASP A 188 -22.44 3.81 -16.02
CA ASP A 188 -23.34 2.71 -16.42
C ASP A 188 -23.40 1.58 -15.39
N ASN A 189 -22.67 1.72 -14.28
CA ASN A 189 -22.56 0.75 -13.21
C ASN A 189 -22.16 -0.65 -13.71
N LYS A 190 -21.19 -0.71 -14.65
CA LYS A 190 -20.80 -1.92 -15.38
C LYS A 190 -19.28 -2.11 -15.44
N VAL A 191 -18.86 -3.35 -15.60
CA VAL A 191 -17.45 -3.71 -15.83
C VAL A 191 -17.02 -3.25 -17.22
N PHE A 192 -15.80 -2.70 -17.32
CA PHE A 192 -15.26 -2.11 -18.54
C PHE A 192 -14.50 -3.16 -19.38
N VAL A 193 -15.25 -4.02 -20.07
CA VAL A 193 -14.71 -5.17 -20.82
C VAL A 193 -13.70 -4.78 -21.91
N SER A 194 -13.91 -3.68 -22.62
CA SER A 194 -12.93 -3.22 -23.62
C SER A 194 -11.60 -2.81 -22.99
N LYS A 195 -11.63 -2.23 -21.79
CA LYS A 195 -10.42 -1.90 -21.01
C LYS A 195 -9.69 -3.16 -20.55
N MET A 196 -10.39 -4.23 -20.21
CA MET A 196 -9.77 -5.54 -19.92
C MET A 196 -9.09 -6.13 -21.16
N GLY A 197 -9.71 -5.99 -22.34
CA GLY A 197 -9.08 -6.34 -23.61
C GLY A 197 -7.81 -5.53 -23.89
N ALA A 198 -7.83 -4.22 -23.61
CA ALA A 198 -6.64 -3.38 -23.71
C ALA A 198 -5.54 -3.81 -22.72
N TYR A 199 -5.91 -4.11 -21.46
CA TYR A 199 -4.99 -4.63 -20.44
C TYR A 199 -4.28 -5.89 -20.93
N ARG A 200 -5.02 -6.90 -21.43
CA ARG A 200 -4.40 -8.11 -22.00
C ARG A 200 -3.37 -7.80 -23.09
N ARG A 201 -3.71 -6.90 -24.03
CA ARG A 201 -2.79 -6.53 -25.12
C ARG A 201 -1.50 -5.88 -24.61
N VAL A 202 -1.62 -4.95 -23.66
CA VAL A 202 -0.46 -4.27 -23.07
C VAL A 202 0.39 -5.26 -22.28
N MET A 203 -0.23 -6.03 -21.40
CA MET A 203 0.47 -7.00 -20.56
C MET A 203 1.07 -8.16 -21.34
N GLY A 204 0.57 -8.48 -22.54
CA GLY A 204 1.19 -9.47 -23.43
C GLY A 204 2.62 -9.11 -23.86
N GLY A 205 3.00 -7.82 -23.77
CA GLY A 205 4.38 -7.37 -24.00
C GLY A 205 5.27 -7.45 -22.76
N TYR A 206 4.76 -7.87 -21.60
CA TYR A 206 5.51 -7.94 -20.35
C TYR A 206 5.41 -9.33 -19.70
N PRO A 207 6.44 -9.78 -18.98
CA PRO A 207 6.36 -11.00 -18.20
C PRO A 207 5.37 -10.83 -17.04
N VAL A 208 4.26 -11.59 -17.05
CA VAL A 208 3.29 -11.61 -15.96
C VAL A 208 3.79 -12.55 -14.86
N ILE A 209 4.73 -12.06 -14.05
CA ILE A 209 5.53 -12.89 -13.13
C ILE A 209 4.71 -13.66 -12.09
N PHE A 210 3.51 -13.18 -11.74
CA PHE A 210 2.63 -13.84 -10.77
C PHE A 210 1.77 -14.96 -11.39
N ALA A 211 1.78 -15.13 -12.72
CA ALA A 211 0.88 -16.04 -13.42
C ALA A 211 1.13 -17.51 -13.06
N GLU A 212 2.39 -17.96 -13.05
CA GLU A 212 2.73 -19.36 -12.75
C GLU A 212 2.49 -19.72 -11.28
N GLY A 213 2.81 -18.80 -10.37
CA GLY A 213 2.47 -18.96 -8.95
C GLY A 213 0.95 -19.05 -8.73
N LEU A 214 0.16 -18.18 -9.39
CA LEU A 214 -1.30 -18.27 -9.32
C LEU A 214 -1.84 -19.55 -9.97
N LYS A 215 -1.28 -20.03 -11.09
CA LYS A 215 -1.67 -21.33 -11.65
C LYS A 215 -1.44 -22.45 -10.65
N THR A 216 -0.30 -22.45 -9.97
CA THR A 216 0.05 -23.44 -8.94
C THR A 216 -0.94 -23.40 -7.79
N ILE A 217 -1.27 -22.20 -7.29
CA ILE A 217 -2.28 -22.01 -6.25
C ILE A 217 -3.63 -22.54 -6.73
N LEU A 218 -4.12 -22.09 -7.89
CA LEU A 218 -5.43 -22.47 -8.41
C LEU A 218 -5.54 -23.97 -8.69
N ALA A 219 -4.46 -24.64 -9.11
CA ALA A 219 -4.42 -26.09 -9.32
C ALA A 219 -4.91 -26.85 -8.10
N SER A 220 -4.40 -26.48 -6.91
CA SER A 220 -4.75 -27.14 -5.64
C SER A 220 -6.23 -27.03 -5.25
N TYR A 221 -6.94 -26.01 -5.77
CA TYR A 221 -8.36 -25.81 -5.53
C TYR A 221 -9.25 -26.38 -6.63
N LEU A 222 -8.72 -26.46 -7.86
CA LEU A 222 -9.45 -26.91 -9.04
C LEU A 222 -9.38 -28.41 -9.25
N GLU A 223 -8.33 -29.07 -8.74
CA GLU A 223 -8.21 -30.52 -8.79
C GLU A 223 -9.39 -31.19 -8.07
N GLY A 224 -10.13 -32.04 -8.78
CA GLY A 224 -11.30 -32.74 -8.24
C GLY A 224 -12.59 -31.92 -8.15
N GLN A 225 -12.63 -30.70 -8.70
CA GLN A 225 -13.87 -29.93 -8.79
C GLN A 225 -14.88 -30.55 -9.78
N THR A 226 -16.17 -30.39 -9.49
CA THR A 226 -17.27 -30.92 -10.31
C THR A 226 -18.07 -29.84 -11.04
N ASP A 227 -17.85 -28.56 -10.72
CA ASP A 227 -18.47 -27.44 -11.45
C ASP A 227 -17.89 -27.35 -12.87
N GLN A 228 -18.73 -27.59 -13.87
CA GLN A 228 -18.30 -27.64 -15.27
C GLN A 228 -17.60 -26.35 -15.74
N GLN A 229 -17.97 -25.18 -15.21
CA GLN A 229 -17.31 -23.92 -15.58
C GLN A 229 -15.87 -23.87 -15.03
N LEU A 230 -15.65 -24.36 -13.82
CA LEU A 230 -14.32 -24.44 -13.19
C LEU A 230 -13.45 -25.52 -13.85
N VAL A 231 -14.04 -26.68 -14.18
CA VAL A 231 -13.35 -27.75 -14.92
C VAL A 231 -12.91 -27.27 -16.30
N ASN A 232 -13.81 -26.64 -17.07
CA ASN A 232 -13.47 -26.09 -18.38
C ASN A 232 -12.38 -25.01 -18.29
N PHE A 233 -12.41 -24.19 -17.24
CA PHE A 233 -11.37 -23.20 -16.98
C PHE A 233 -10.02 -23.87 -16.72
N TRP A 234 -10.00 -24.91 -15.87
CA TRP A 234 -8.79 -25.66 -15.56
C TRP A 234 -8.18 -26.34 -16.78
N GLU A 235 -8.99 -27.03 -17.58
CA GLU A 235 -8.54 -27.67 -18.83
C GLU A 235 -7.97 -26.65 -19.83
N GLN A 236 -8.54 -25.44 -19.90
CA GLN A 236 -8.01 -24.34 -20.73
C GLN A 236 -6.70 -23.77 -20.21
N LEU A 237 -6.47 -23.78 -18.89
CA LEU A 237 -5.22 -23.34 -18.28
C LEU A 237 -4.10 -24.36 -18.43
N GLU A 238 -4.39 -25.66 -18.30
CA GLU A 238 -3.41 -26.73 -18.51
C GLU A 238 -3.02 -26.88 -19.99
N GLY A 239 -3.96 -26.64 -20.91
CA GLY A 239 -3.73 -26.78 -22.35
C GLY A 239 -2.93 -25.66 -23.01
N ASN A 240 -2.73 -24.52 -22.34
CA ASN A 240 -2.05 -23.35 -22.89
C ASN A 240 -0.82 -22.99 -22.03
N SER A 241 0.34 -22.82 -22.67
CA SER A 241 1.48 -22.20 -21.99
C SER A 241 1.13 -20.73 -21.64
N THR A 242 1.72 -20.18 -20.57
CA THR A 242 1.56 -18.74 -20.24
C THR A 242 1.93 -17.84 -21.41
N ASP A 243 2.90 -18.28 -22.22
CA ASP A 243 3.37 -17.61 -23.43
C ASP A 243 2.31 -17.60 -24.55
N ASP A 244 1.51 -18.67 -24.70
CA ASP A 244 0.43 -18.75 -25.70
C ASP A 244 -0.71 -17.73 -25.46
N PHE A 245 -0.91 -17.27 -24.22
CA PHE A 245 -1.94 -16.27 -23.94
C PHE A 245 -1.55 -14.87 -24.46
N GLY A 246 -0.25 -14.63 -24.69
CA GLY A 246 0.32 -13.40 -25.25
C GLY A 246 0.41 -13.39 -26.77
N GLU A 247 0.74 -14.52 -27.41
CA GLU A 247 1.00 -14.59 -28.87
C GLU A 247 -0.26 -14.50 -29.75
N SER A 248 -1.45 -14.82 -29.22
CA SER A 248 -2.72 -14.72 -29.96
C SER A 248 -3.25 -13.27 -30.15
N ALA A 249 -2.49 -12.23 -29.79
CA ALA A 249 -2.94 -10.84 -29.87
C ALA A 249 -2.93 -10.23 -31.30
N GLU A 250 -2.41 -10.95 -32.30
CA GLU A 250 -2.21 -10.41 -33.67
C GLU A 250 -3.50 -10.24 -34.49
N ASP A 251 -4.61 -10.92 -34.17
CA ASP A 251 -5.83 -10.89 -34.99
C ASP A 251 -6.72 -9.63 -34.83
N ASP A 252 -6.38 -8.72 -33.91
CA ASP A 252 -7.12 -7.46 -33.68
C ASP A 252 -6.23 -6.22 -33.91
N PHE A 253 -5.17 -6.35 -34.73
CA PHE A 253 -4.26 -5.26 -35.05
C PHE A 253 -4.75 -4.47 -36.27
N TRP A 254 -4.98 -3.17 -36.08
CA TRP A 254 -5.49 -2.16 -37.03
C TRP A 254 -7.01 -1.99 -37.15
N ASP A 255 -7.68 -1.63 -36.05
CA ASP A 255 -8.74 -0.63 -36.16
C ASP A 255 -8.96 0.14 -34.84
N MET A 256 -8.24 1.26 -34.68
CA MET A 256 -8.40 2.18 -33.54
C MET A 256 -9.80 2.82 -33.52
N ASP A 257 -10.53 2.80 -34.64
CA ASP A 257 -11.84 3.46 -34.77
C ASP A 257 -13.04 2.55 -34.44
N THR A 258 -12.88 1.22 -34.32
CA THR A 258 -13.98 0.30 -33.95
C THR A 258 -14.03 -0.06 -32.46
N LEU A 259 -13.13 0.47 -31.63
CA LEU A 259 -13.04 0.18 -30.19
C LEU A 259 -14.22 0.72 -29.35
N PHE A 260 -15.16 1.47 -29.94
CA PHE A 260 -16.28 2.11 -29.22
C PHE A 260 -17.64 2.07 -29.93
N THR A 261 -17.96 1.01 -30.68
CA THR A 261 -19.38 0.74 -30.99
C THR A 261 -19.98 -0.21 -29.97
N ASP A 262 -20.86 0.34 -29.13
CA ASP A 262 -21.60 -0.32 -28.05
C ASP A 262 -22.19 -1.68 -28.44
N LYS A 263 -21.65 -2.74 -27.84
CA LYS A 263 -22.41 -3.96 -27.54
C LYS A 263 -22.38 -4.18 -26.04
N VAL A 264 -23.25 -3.46 -25.36
CA VAL A 264 -23.54 -3.58 -23.94
C VAL A 264 -24.25 -4.92 -23.71
N LEU A 265 -23.60 -5.86 -23.04
CA LEU A 265 -24.28 -7.03 -22.47
C LEU A 265 -24.94 -6.62 -21.15
N THR A 266 -26.27 -6.63 -21.11
CA THR A 266 -27.08 -6.35 -19.92
C THR A 266 -27.13 -7.56 -19.00
N ALA A 267 -26.80 -7.37 -17.72
CA ALA A 267 -27.08 -8.33 -16.64
C ALA A 267 -28.58 -8.26 -16.23
N PRO A 268 -29.15 -9.32 -15.63
CA PRO A 268 -30.56 -9.37 -15.26
C PRO A 268 -30.88 -8.46 -14.07
N THR A 269 -31.98 -7.73 -14.17
CA THR A 269 -32.53 -6.82 -13.15
C THR A 269 -33.09 -7.59 -11.95
N PRO A 270 -32.85 -7.18 -10.69
CA PRO A 270 -33.67 -7.58 -9.57
C PRO A 270 -35.01 -6.84 -9.56
N ILE A 271 -36.01 -7.52 -9.02
CA ILE A 271 -37.45 -7.25 -9.07
C ILE A 271 -37.84 -5.90 -8.43
N ALA A 272 -38.85 -5.28 -9.02
CA ALA A 272 -39.47 -4.02 -8.62
C ALA A 272 -40.08 -4.06 -7.21
N VAL A 273 -39.89 -2.97 -6.46
CA VAL A 273 -40.83 -2.54 -5.43
C VAL A 273 -41.26 -1.12 -5.78
N GLU A 274 -42.52 -1.01 -6.17
CA GLU A 274 -43.21 0.24 -6.50
C GLU A 274 -43.46 1.11 -5.26
N ASN A 275 -43.43 2.42 -5.52
CA ASN A 275 -44.14 3.52 -4.86
C ASN A 275 -43.66 4.03 -3.50
N LEU A 276 -43.05 5.22 -3.53
CA LEU A 276 -43.58 6.41 -2.84
C LEU A 276 -43.04 7.70 -3.49
N GLN A 277 -43.90 8.38 -4.25
CA GLN A 277 -43.77 9.78 -4.65
C GLN A 277 -44.43 10.68 -3.58
N ALA A 278 -43.73 11.75 -3.18
CA ALA A 278 -44.24 13.09 -2.86
C ALA A 278 -43.04 13.89 -2.26
N ASP A 279 -42.26 14.65 -3.03
CA ASP A 279 -42.52 15.99 -3.58
C ASP A 279 -42.24 17.15 -2.59
N LEU A 280 -41.64 18.21 -3.16
CA LEU A 280 -41.56 19.61 -2.72
C LEU A 280 -40.48 20.08 -1.72
N SER A 281 -39.51 20.80 -2.31
CA SER A 281 -39.12 22.20 -1.98
C SER A 281 -37.69 22.41 -1.46
N ALA A 282 -36.86 23.01 -2.32
CA ALA A 282 -35.76 23.87 -1.89
C ALA A 282 -36.31 25.18 -1.28
N PRO A 283 -35.55 25.81 -0.36
CA PRO A 283 -35.03 27.12 -0.72
C PRO A 283 -33.58 27.37 -0.28
N LYS A 284 -33.03 28.38 -0.95
CA LYS A 284 -31.67 28.95 -0.92
C LYS A 284 -31.32 29.72 0.37
N HIS A 285 -30.01 29.98 0.49
CA HIS A 285 -29.31 31.11 1.12
C HIS A 285 -28.80 30.99 2.57
N LEU A 286 -27.45 30.99 2.71
CA LEU A 286 -26.56 31.89 3.49
C LEU A 286 -25.12 31.33 3.36
N GLN A 287 -24.21 31.89 2.53
CA GLN A 287 -23.33 33.05 2.78
C GLN A 287 -22.60 32.96 4.12
N ASP A 288 -21.31 33.17 4.30
CA ASP A 288 -20.13 33.57 3.51
C ASP A 288 -18.92 33.19 4.42
N PHE A 289 -17.68 33.36 3.96
CA PHE A 289 -16.45 33.71 4.72
C PHE A 289 -15.19 32.98 4.19
N PRO A 290 -14.01 33.63 4.30
CA PRO A 290 -13.17 33.91 3.14
C PRO A 290 -11.97 32.98 3.01
N THR A 291 -11.60 32.72 1.76
CA THR A 291 -10.28 32.20 1.38
C THR A 291 -9.21 33.27 1.63
N ALA A 292 -8.23 32.95 2.49
CA ALA A 292 -6.99 33.68 2.64
C ALA A 292 -5.84 32.84 2.09
N HIS A 293 -5.42 33.18 0.87
CA HIS A 293 -4.05 32.98 0.41
C HIS A 293 -3.14 34.03 1.08
N ASP A 294 -1.85 33.69 1.15
CA ASP A 294 -0.67 34.49 1.50
C ASP A 294 -0.30 34.59 2.99
N VAL A 295 0.71 33.80 3.40
CA VAL A 295 1.96 34.25 4.06
C VAL A 295 3.05 33.16 3.86
N LEU A 296 4.14 33.50 3.14
CA LEU A 296 5.55 33.00 3.19
C LEU A 296 5.79 31.47 3.27
N GLY A 297 6.47 30.76 2.37
CA GLY A 297 7.71 31.08 1.62
C GLY A 297 8.95 30.69 2.42
N GLU A 298 9.49 29.46 2.25
CA GLU A 298 10.92 29.14 2.05
C GLU A 298 11.24 27.62 2.17
N HIS A 299 12.15 27.20 1.27
CA HIS A 299 12.89 25.96 1.10
C HIS A 299 12.76 24.82 2.15
N THR A 300 12.45 23.61 1.67
CA THR A 300 12.87 22.36 2.31
C THR A 300 13.58 21.47 1.30
N GLU A 301 14.89 21.35 1.45
CA GLU A 301 15.69 20.26 0.88
C GLU A 301 15.26 18.91 1.50
N PRO A 302 15.41 17.79 0.79
CA PRO A 302 15.08 16.48 1.32
C PRO A 302 16.06 16.13 2.44
N VAL A 303 15.53 16.02 3.66
CA VAL A 303 16.25 15.51 4.82
C VAL A 303 16.32 14.00 4.69
N ASP A 304 17.47 13.46 4.30
CA ASP A 304 17.81 12.06 4.48
C ASP A 304 17.69 11.72 5.97
N GLN A 305 16.84 10.76 6.32
CA GLN A 305 16.79 10.20 7.68
C GLN A 305 17.98 9.25 7.85
N PRO A 306 18.93 9.51 8.77
CA PRO A 306 19.88 8.49 9.16
C PRO A 306 19.16 7.49 10.06
N THR A 307 18.93 6.28 9.56
CA THR A 307 18.53 5.13 10.39
C THR A 307 19.58 4.86 11.47
N SER A 308 19.16 4.52 12.69
CA SER A 308 20.01 4.17 13.85
C SER A 308 21.14 3.16 13.56
N SER A 309 21.10 2.44 12.44
CA SER A 309 22.20 1.56 11.98
C SER A 309 23.46 2.35 11.62
N GLN A 310 23.35 3.54 11.02
CA GLN A 310 24.54 4.34 10.63
C GLN A 310 25.31 4.84 11.86
N LEU A 311 24.60 5.09 12.96
CA LEU A 311 25.17 5.46 14.26
C LEU A 311 25.94 4.28 14.87
N ILE A 312 25.38 3.07 14.81
CA ILE A 312 26.02 1.84 15.27
C ILE A 312 27.25 1.52 14.42
N ASP A 313 27.17 1.66 13.10
CA ASP A 313 28.29 1.39 12.19
C ASP A 313 29.41 2.42 12.34
N THR A 314 29.09 3.70 12.56
CA THR A 314 30.10 4.73 12.81
C THR A 314 30.78 4.53 14.17
N ILE A 315 30.01 4.12 15.20
CA ILE A 315 30.56 3.79 16.53
C ILE A 315 31.41 2.51 16.47
N LEU A 316 30.99 1.50 15.72
CA LEU A 316 31.73 0.25 15.54
C LEU A 316 33.02 0.47 14.74
N ASP A 317 32.98 1.24 13.64
CA ASP A 317 34.18 1.57 12.85
C ASP A 317 35.17 2.40 13.67
N SER A 318 34.66 3.32 14.51
CA SER A 318 35.49 4.10 15.45
C SER A 318 36.08 3.23 16.57
N ALA A 319 35.31 2.27 17.10
CA ALA A 319 35.79 1.31 18.10
C ALA A 319 36.83 0.35 17.51
N GLU A 320 36.67 -0.09 16.26
CA GLU A 320 37.64 -0.94 15.57
C GLU A 320 38.94 -0.17 15.28
N ARG A 321 38.86 1.13 14.93
CA ARG A 321 40.05 2.00 14.79
C ARG A 321 40.78 2.20 16.11
N LEU A 322 40.05 2.45 17.20
CA LEU A 322 40.63 2.54 18.54
C LEU A 322 41.31 1.23 18.96
N LYS A 323 40.69 0.09 18.66
CA LYS A 323 41.23 -1.25 18.91
C LYS A 323 42.47 -1.53 18.06
N GLN A 324 42.50 -1.13 16.79
CA GLN A 324 43.69 -1.26 15.93
C GLN A 324 44.84 -0.37 16.40
N MET A 325 44.55 0.83 16.91
CA MET A 325 45.56 1.71 17.52
C MET A 325 46.10 1.14 18.84
N LEU A 326 45.24 0.50 19.64
CA LEU A 326 45.64 -0.23 20.87
C LEU A 326 46.50 -1.47 20.58
N ILE A 327 46.24 -2.19 19.48
CA ILE A 327 47.01 -3.38 19.09
C ILE A 327 48.40 -3.01 18.54
N HIS A 328 48.57 -1.83 17.94
CA HIS A 328 49.86 -1.39 17.38
C HIS A 328 50.87 -0.87 18.41
N GLN A 329 50.53 -0.76 19.71
CA GLN A 329 51.45 -0.20 20.71
C GLN A 329 51.48 -0.96 22.04
N ALA A 330 51.82 -2.25 21.95
CA ALA A 330 52.46 -2.95 23.05
C ALA A 330 53.98 -2.67 23.04
N SER A 331 54.39 -1.42 23.30
CA SER A 331 55.77 -1.09 23.71
C SER A 331 55.81 0.27 24.42
N PRO A 332 56.41 0.35 25.63
CA PRO A 332 56.37 1.56 26.43
C PRO A 332 57.54 2.49 26.10
N ASP A 333 57.27 3.76 26.39
CA ASP A 333 58.22 4.86 26.61
C ASP A 333 58.51 5.82 25.45
N SER A 334 58.15 7.09 25.71
CA SER A 334 58.44 8.35 25.00
C SER A 334 57.46 8.91 23.94
N GLY A 335 56.15 8.58 24.02
CA GLY A 335 55.11 9.19 23.16
C GLY A 335 53.83 9.69 23.84
N ASN A 336 53.68 9.51 25.16
CA ASN A 336 52.37 9.58 25.82
C ASN A 336 51.68 10.96 25.81
N GLN A 337 52.42 12.07 25.83
CA GLN A 337 51.79 13.40 25.95
C GLN A 337 51.21 13.90 24.63
N SER A 338 51.88 13.60 23.50
CA SER A 338 51.36 13.87 22.16
C SER A 338 50.14 12.99 21.86
N TYR A 339 50.19 11.73 22.29
CA TYR A 339 49.10 10.77 22.12
C TYR A 339 47.87 11.09 22.96
N ILE A 340 48.06 11.45 24.24
CA ILE A 340 46.97 11.91 25.11
C ILE A 340 46.29 13.14 24.49
N LYS A 341 47.08 14.07 23.96
CA LYS A 341 46.54 15.25 23.28
C LYS A 341 45.74 14.90 22.03
N THR A 342 46.20 13.96 21.20
CA THR A 342 45.43 13.48 20.04
C THR A 342 44.13 12.79 20.46
N LEU A 343 44.14 12.01 21.55
CA LEU A 343 42.94 11.38 22.09
C LEU A 343 41.96 12.37 22.74
N GLU A 344 42.47 13.44 23.35
CA GLU A 344 41.65 14.54 23.89
C GLU A 344 41.00 15.34 22.76
N GLU A 345 41.76 15.69 21.71
CA GLU A 345 41.24 16.36 20.51
C GLU A 345 40.18 15.51 19.80
N GLU A 346 40.41 14.20 19.68
CA GLU A 346 39.43 13.27 19.10
C GLU A 346 38.20 13.09 19.99
N ASN A 347 38.35 13.06 21.31
CA ASN A 347 37.21 13.05 22.24
C ASN A 347 36.36 14.31 22.12
N GLU A 348 36.98 15.48 22.04
CA GLU A 348 36.25 16.74 21.87
C GLU A 348 35.54 16.80 20.51
N ARG A 349 36.19 16.30 19.45
CA ARG A 349 35.54 16.14 18.13
C ARG A 349 34.33 15.22 18.21
N LEU A 350 34.45 14.08 18.88
CA LEU A 350 33.36 13.10 19.04
C LEU A 350 32.22 13.65 19.89
N LYS A 351 32.51 14.41 20.96
CA LYS A 351 31.48 15.09 21.76
C LYS A 351 30.71 16.12 20.94
N ALA A 352 31.42 16.90 20.12
CA ALA A 352 30.78 17.87 19.23
C ALA A 352 29.88 17.19 18.19
N ALA A 353 30.37 16.12 17.56
CA ALA A 353 29.59 15.31 16.62
C ALA A 353 28.35 14.68 17.28
N LEU A 354 28.51 14.15 18.50
CA LEU A 354 27.41 13.57 19.26
C LEU A 354 26.36 14.63 19.63
N SER A 355 26.80 15.81 20.08
CA SER A 355 25.88 16.91 20.42
C SER A 355 25.10 17.38 19.20
N GLN A 356 25.75 17.49 18.04
CA GLN A 356 25.10 17.88 16.79
C GLN A 356 24.08 16.82 16.34
N GLU A 357 24.40 15.54 16.50
CA GLU A 357 23.50 14.47 16.12
C GLU A 357 22.30 14.34 17.08
N MET A 358 22.52 14.58 18.38
CA MET A 358 21.43 14.70 19.36
C MET A 358 20.48 15.86 19.03
N GLU A 359 21.00 16.99 18.57
CA GLU A 359 20.20 18.14 18.15
C GLU A 359 19.36 17.80 16.91
N LYS A 360 19.96 17.15 15.89
CA LYS A 360 19.22 16.67 14.71
C LYS A 360 18.15 15.65 15.08
N ALA A 361 18.44 14.73 15.99
CA ALA A 361 17.47 13.74 16.46
C ALA A 361 16.28 14.41 17.17
N ALA A 362 16.53 15.40 18.01
CA ALA A 362 15.49 16.18 18.67
C ALA A 362 14.64 16.99 17.68
N GLU A 363 15.25 17.56 16.63
CA GLU A 363 14.54 18.23 15.55
C GLU A 363 13.68 17.26 14.73
N ALA A 364 14.20 16.07 14.42
CA ALA A 364 13.46 15.03 13.72
C ALA A 364 12.27 14.52 14.54
N GLU A 365 12.45 14.30 15.85
CA GLU A 365 11.37 13.90 16.76
C GLU A 365 10.29 14.99 16.83
N LYS A 366 10.69 16.25 17.00
CA LYS A 366 9.77 17.40 17.01
C LYS A 366 9.00 17.51 15.69
N LYS A 367 9.67 17.28 14.55
CA LYS A 367 9.04 17.29 13.23
C LYS A 367 8.02 16.17 13.10
N ALA A 368 8.36 14.94 13.51
CA ALA A 368 7.45 13.81 13.49
C ALA A 368 6.20 14.04 14.36
N VAL A 369 6.36 14.55 15.58
CA VAL A 369 5.23 14.90 16.46
C VAL A 369 4.35 15.98 15.83
N THR A 370 4.97 16.99 15.20
CA THR A 370 4.24 18.07 14.51
C THR A 370 3.42 17.53 13.34
N GLU A 371 3.98 16.61 12.56
CA GLU A 371 3.31 15.97 11.43
C GLU A 371 2.11 15.12 11.87
N ILE A 372 2.26 14.36 12.96
CA ILE A 372 1.17 13.59 13.57
C ILE A 372 0.03 14.53 14.00
N LEU A 373 0.37 15.62 14.69
CA LEU A 373 -0.60 16.61 15.14
C LEU A 373 -1.28 17.32 13.96
N GLN A 374 -0.56 17.68 12.90
CA GLN A 374 -1.16 18.28 11.70
C GLN A 374 -2.09 17.29 10.98
N THR A 375 -1.74 16.00 10.97
CA THR A 375 -2.54 14.96 10.33
C THR A 375 -3.87 14.73 11.05
N ILE A 376 -3.89 14.82 12.39
CA ILE A 376 -5.08 14.47 13.21
C ILE A 376 -5.84 15.71 13.73
N ALA A 377 -5.15 16.83 13.94
CA ALA A 377 -5.72 18.07 14.47
C ALA A 377 -5.83 19.19 13.43
N GLY A 378 -5.25 19.00 12.25
CA GLY A 378 -5.23 20.01 11.19
C GLY A 378 -6.48 20.02 10.32
N GLU A 379 -6.48 20.93 9.37
CA GLU A 379 -7.57 21.13 8.41
C GLU A 379 -7.83 19.88 7.55
N ASN A 380 -6.78 19.12 7.23
CA ASN A 380 -6.85 17.89 6.41
C ASN A 380 -7.70 16.78 7.05
N SER A 381 -7.86 16.79 8.37
CA SER A 381 -8.75 15.90 9.12
C SER A 381 -9.95 16.63 9.70
N HIS A 382 -10.24 17.85 9.20
CA HIS A 382 -11.34 18.69 9.67
C HIS A 382 -11.32 18.92 11.18
N TYR A 383 -10.13 19.13 11.77
CA TYR A 383 -9.96 19.34 13.20
C TYR A 383 -10.48 18.18 14.06
N LEU A 384 -10.34 16.94 13.57
CA LEU A 384 -10.83 15.73 14.24
C LEU A 384 -10.42 15.64 15.72
N LEU A 385 -9.19 16.04 16.07
CA LEU A 385 -8.75 16.05 17.46
C LEU A 385 -9.57 17.02 18.35
N SER A 386 -9.99 18.16 17.81
CA SER A 386 -10.87 19.11 18.50
C SER A 386 -12.24 18.48 18.74
N ASP A 387 -12.82 17.85 17.72
CA ASP A 387 -14.10 17.17 17.79
C ASP A 387 -14.11 16.04 18.84
N LEU A 388 -13.06 15.21 18.85
CA LEU A 388 -12.90 14.13 19.83
C LEU A 388 -12.67 14.66 21.25
N TYR A 389 -11.95 15.78 21.38
CA TYR A 389 -11.77 16.43 22.67
C TYR A 389 -13.10 16.95 23.21
N GLU A 390 -13.91 17.63 22.40
CA GLU A 390 -15.24 18.07 22.81
C GLU A 390 -16.15 16.90 23.22
N GLU A 391 -16.10 15.81 22.47
CA GLU A 391 -16.82 14.58 22.78
C GLU A 391 -16.38 13.96 24.11
N SER A 392 -15.08 13.97 24.41
CA SER A 392 -14.54 13.51 25.70
C SER A 392 -15.03 14.35 26.90
N GLN A 393 -15.40 15.61 26.66
CA GLN A 393 -15.99 16.50 27.68
C GLN A 393 -17.52 16.30 27.83
N GLY A 394 -18.10 15.30 27.17
CA GLY A 394 -19.52 14.96 27.24
C GLY A 394 -20.41 15.65 26.21
N LYS A 395 -19.82 16.43 25.28
CA LYS A 395 -20.56 17.03 24.14
C LYS A 395 -20.68 16.03 22.99
N GLN A 396 -21.37 14.92 23.24
CA GLN A 396 -21.56 13.90 22.20
C GLN A 396 -22.47 14.42 21.08
N PRO A 397 -22.19 14.08 19.81
CA PRO A 397 -23.11 14.36 18.71
C PRO A 397 -24.44 13.62 18.94
N GLU A 398 -25.55 14.21 18.48
CA GLU A 398 -26.89 13.59 18.61
C GLU A 398 -26.97 12.21 17.95
N ASN A 399 -26.14 11.97 16.92
CA ASN A 399 -26.05 10.71 16.21
C ASN A 399 -24.76 9.95 16.56
N ARG A 400 -24.90 8.78 17.18
CA ARG A 400 -23.78 7.88 17.54
C ARG A 400 -22.94 7.42 16.35
N VAL A 401 -23.50 7.40 15.14
CA VAL A 401 -22.77 7.06 13.91
C VAL A 401 -21.66 8.08 13.62
N ILE A 402 -21.86 9.34 14.01
CA ILE A 402 -20.85 10.40 13.82
C ILE A 402 -19.64 10.13 14.72
N SER A 403 -19.85 9.77 15.98
CA SER A 403 -18.79 9.36 16.90
C SER A 403 -17.99 8.17 16.37
N GLN A 404 -18.68 7.15 15.87
CA GLN A 404 -18.02 5.99 15.26
C GLN A 404 -17.20 6.38 14.02
N GLY A 405 -17.76 7.22 13.14
CA GLY A 405 -17.05 7.73 11.97
C GLY A 405 -15.81 8.54 12.33
N ARG A 406 -15.87 9.37 13.39
CA ARG A 406 -14.73 10.11 13.92
C ARG A 406 -13.63 9.19 14.45
N LEU A 407 -13.98 8.15 15.19
CA LEU A 407 -13.02 7.14 15.67
C LEU A 407 -12.39 6.36 14.51
N VAL A 408 -13.17 5.99 13.49
CA VAL A 408 -12.65 5.36 12.28
C VAL A 408 -11.66 6.27 11.58
N ASN A 409 -11.97 7.57 11.44
CA ASN A 409 -11.06 8.55 10.84
C ASN A 409 -9.77 8.72 11.66
N LEU A 410 -9.86 8.69 12.99
CA LEU A 410 -8.69 8.78 13.87
C LEU A 410 -7.75 7.60 13.65
N PHE A 411 -8.29 6.37 13.72
CA PHE A 411 -7.47 5.17 13.54
C PHE A 411 -6.97 5.03 12.10
N SER A 412 -7.72 5.53 11.11
CA SER A 412 -7.26 5.61 9.72
C SER A 412 -6.10 6.59 9.56
N ALA A 413 -6.15 7.74 10.24
CA ALA A 413 -5.07 8.72 10.24
C ALA A 413 -3.81 8.17 10.94
N LEU A 414 -3.98 7.50 12.08
CA LEU A 414 -2.90 6.81 12.79
C LEU A 414 -2.28 5.67 11.96
N SER A 415 -3.10 4.91 11.25
CA SER A 415 -2.62 3.85 10.35
C SER A 415 -1.79 4.40 9.18
N ARG A 416 -2.11 5.59 8.65
CA ARG A 416 -1.25 6.29 7.66
C ARG A 416 0.13 6.65 8.20
N LEU A 417 0.23 6.83 9.52
CA LEU A 417 1.47 7.10 10.24
C LEU A 417 2.18 5.80 10.69
N GLY A 418 1.68 4.64 10.24
CA GLY A 418 2.25 3.32 10.57
C GLY A 418 1.77 2.75 11.91
N VAL A 419 0.84 3.40 12.60
CA VAL A 419 0.29 2.91 13.88
C VAL A 419 -0.87 1.96 13.63
N GLU A 420 -0.68 0.68 13.97
CA GLU A 420 -1.65 -0.38 13.72
C GLU A 420 -2.02 -1.15 14.97
N LYS A 421 -3.17 -1.82 14.94
CA LYS A 421 -3.69 -2.65 16.03
C LYS A 421 -2.96 -3.98 16.06
N GLU A 422 -2.29 -4.29 17.17
CA GLU A 422 -1.68 -5.60 17.42
C GLU A 422 -2.62 -6.48 18.25
N SER A 423 -2.82 -7.73 17.82
CA SER A 423 -3.71 -8.67 18.50
C SER A 423 -3.36 -10.13 18.29
N GLY A 424 -2.29 -10.42 17.54
CA GLY A 424 -1.84 -11.78 17.27
C GLY A 424 -2.90 -12.69 16.66
N LEU A 425 -3.76 -12.16 15.78
CA LEU A 425 -4.89 -12.86 15.12
C LEU A 425 -6.18 -13.01 15.96
N HIS A 426 -6.25 -12.42 17.16
CA HIS A 426 -7.42 -12.57 18.02
C HIS A 426 -8.26 -11.29 18.11
N GLU A 427 -9.58 -11.43 18.21
CA GLU A 427 -10.50 -10.34 18.54
C GLU A 427 -10.58 -10.11 20.05
N ASN A 428 -11.06 -8.93 20.44
CA ASN A 428 -11.21 -8.62 21.85
C ASN A 428 -12.29 -9.51 22.46
N GLY A 429 -11.95 -10.25 23.52
CA GLY A 429 -12.81 -11.24 24.15
C GLY A 429 -12.56 -12.67 23.68
N ASP A 430 -11.80 -12.89 22.60
CA ASP A 430 -11.48 -14.24 22.12
C ASP A 430 -10.66 -14.99 23.14
N THR A 431 -11.03 -16.27 23.32
CA THR A 431 -10.30 -17.21 24.19
C THR A 431 -9.60 -18.24 23.34
N PHE A 432 -8.28 -18.37 23.49
CA PHE A 432 -7.44 -19.23 22.67
C PHE A 432 -6.37 -19.93 23.51
N LEU A 433 -5.77 -20.97 22.90
CA LEU A 433 -4.65 -21.71 23.47
C LEU A 433 -3.35 -21.18 22.88
N ILE A 434 -2.39 -20.87 23.74
CA ILE A 434 -1.08 -20.36 23.32
C ILE A 434 0.03 -21.01 24.14
N ASN A 435 1.19 -21.21 23.52
CA ASN A 435 2.38 -21.67 24.24
C ASN A 435 2.87 -20.57 25.20
N LYS A 436 3.33 -20.94 26.40
CA LYS A 436 3.91 -20.00 27.37
C LYS A 436 5.01 -19.12 26.80
N ASP A 437 5.92 -19.69 26.01
CA ASP A 437 7.04 -18.94 25.42
C ASP A 437 6.54 -17.89 24.43
N GLU A 438 5.48 -18.20 23.70
CA GLU A 438 4.86 -17.27 22.77
C GLU A 438 4.04 -16.21 23.51
N LEU A 439 3.34 -16.58 24.57
CA LEU A 439 2.61 -15.66 25.44
C LEU A 439 3.53 -14.60 26.05
N ILE A 440 4.69 -15.02 26.58
CA ILE A 440 5.69 -14.13 27.20
C ILE A 440 6.30 -13.17 26.17
N ARG A 441 6.51 -13.63 24.93
CA ARG A 441 7.11 -12.82 23.88
C ARG A 441 6.14 -11.81 23.27
N LYS A 442 4.88 -12.20 23.07
CA LYS A 442 3.93 -11.43 22.24
C LYS A 442 2.86 -10.69 23.04
N TYR A 443 2.62 -11.03 24.30
CA TYR A 443 1.52 -10.47 25.09
C TYR A 443 1.99 -9.97 26.45
N MET A 444 1.35 -8.92 26.94
CA MET A 444 1.34 -8.62 28.37
C MET A 444 0.29 -9.49 29.05
N THR A 445 0.60 -10.02 30.22
CA THR A 445 -0.37 -10.76 31.05
C THR A 445 -0.80 -9.92 32.25
N ASP A 446 -2.08 -10.03 32.63
CA ASP A 446 -2.68 -9.31 33.77
C ASP A 446 -2.28 -9.90 35.14
N GLY A 447 -1.51 -10.99 35.15
CA GLY A 447 -1.00 -11.66 36.34
C GLY A 447 0.11 -12.67 36.03
N PRO A 448 0.68 -13.31 37.07
CA PRO A 448 1.71 -14.32 36.90
C PRO A 448 1.17 -15.55 36.16
N ILE A 449 1.99 -16.13 35.30
CA ILE A 449 1.67 -17.35 34.55
C ILE A 449 1.86 -18.57 35.46
N VAL A 450 0.81 -18.93 36.22
CA VAL A 450 0.83 -20.05 37.18
C VAL A 450 0.13 -21.30 36.62
N HIS A 451 0.49 -21.70 35.40
CA HIS A 451 -0.01 -22.93 34.78
C HIS A 451 1.09 -24.00 34.78
N GLU A 452 0.79 -25.26 35.04
CA GLU A 452 1.83 -26.32 35.04
C GLU A 452 2.20 -26.81 33.63
N GLY A 453 1.28 -26.77 32.66
CA GLY A 453 1.50 -27.18 31.26
C GLY A 453 2.13 -26.11 30.36
N ASP A 454 2.68 -26.53 29.21
CA ASP A 454 3.33 -25.63 28.23
C ASP A 454 2.34 -24.79 27.41
N VAL A 455 1.08 -25.20 27.37
CA VAL A 455 -0.01 -24.50 26.69
C VAL A 455 -0.96 -23.93 27.74
N VAL A 456 -1.29 -22.65 27.59
CA VAL A 456 -2.15 -21.88 28.50
C VAL A 456 -3.36 -21.39 27.73
N ARG A 457 -4.54 -21.49 28.35
CA ARG A 457 -5.75 -20.85 27.82
C ARG A 457 -5.79 -19.39 28.26
N VAL A 458 -5.84 -18.49 27.31
CA VAL A 458 -5.86 -17.04 27.56
C VAL A 458 -7.01 -16.39 26.81
N ARG A 459 -7.43 -15.22 27.28
CA ARG A 459 -8.43 -14.37 26.65
C ARG A 459 -7.82 -13.01 26.31
N LEU A 460 -7.98 -12.54 25.09
CA LEU A 460 -7.56 -11.18 24.72
C LEU A 460 -8.47 -10.17 25.42
N VAL A 461 -7.88 -9.24 26.18
CA VAL A 461 -8.60 -8.22 26.96
C VAL A 461 -8.47 -6.84 26.32
N LYS A 462 -7.29 -6.53 25.79
CA LYS A 462 -7.03 -5.27 25.07
C LYS A 462 -6.07 -5.50 23.92
N TYR A 463 -6.31 -4.77 22.85
CA TYR A 463 -5.37 -4.67 21.74
C TYR A 463 -4.08 -3.98 22.15
N GLY A 464 -2.99 -4.41 21.53
CA GLY A 464 -1.72 -3.71 21.51
C GLY A 464 -1.63 -2.76 20.31
N TRP A 465 -0.47 -2.15 20.15
CA TRP A 465 -0.16 -1.21 19.08
C TRP A 465 1.21 -1.49 18.50
N SER A 466 1.30 -1.51 17.18
CA SER A 466 2.56 -1.58 16.44
C SER A 466 2.82 -0.25 15.72
N LEU A 467 4.09 0.11 15.57
CA LEU A 467 4.53 1.21 14.72
C LEU A 467 5.39 0.61 13.61
N ASN A 468 4.96 0.76 12.35
CA ASN A 468 5.65 0.20 11.18
C ASN A 468 5.93 -1.32 11.30
N GLY A 469 5.02 -2.06 11.93
CA GLY A 469 5.12 -3.51 12.13
C GLY A 469 5.94 -3.95 13.33
N GLU A 470 6.60 -3.03 14.05
CA GLU A 470 7.24 -3.34 15.33
C GLU A 470 6.24 -3.12 16.48
N THR A 471 6.04 -4.13 17.31
CA THR A 471 5.15 -4.02 18.48
C THR A 471 5.72 -3.00 19.48
N VAL A 472 5.07 -1.85 19.61
CA VAL A 472 5.43 -0.81 20.59
C VAL A 472 4.71 -1.04 21.92
N VAL A 473 3.47 -1.53 21.84
CA VAL A 473 2.64 -1.88 23.00
C VAL A 473 2.10 -3.28 22.80
N SER A 474 2.52 -4.23 23.61
CA SER A 474 2.02 -5.61 23.49
C SER A 474 0.55 -5.72 23.91
N PRO A 475 -0.26 -6.54 23.21
CA PRO A 475 -1.64 -6.82 23.58
C PRO A 475 -1.76 -7.42 24.98
N LEU A 476 -2.86 -7.12 25.68
CA LEU A 476 -3.13 -7.63 27.03
C LEU A 476 -3.97 -8.90 26.95
N ALA A 477 -3.44 -10.00 27.48
CA ALA A 477 -4.12 -11.28 27.63
C ALA A 477 -4.34 -11.63 29.11
N ALA A 478 -5.51 -12.17 29.43
CA ALA A 478 -5.84 -12.69 30.76
C ALA A 478 -5.87 -14.21 30.74
N ILE A 479 -5.25 -14.86 31.74
CA ILE A 479 -5.28 -16.32 31.85
C ILE A 479 -6.66 -16.76 32.31
N VAL A 480 -7.28 -17.67 31.57
CA VAL A 480 -8.58 -18.24 31.94
C VAL A 480 -8.33 -19.41 32.88
N LYS A 481 -8.68 -19.24 34.16
CA LYS A 481 -8.65 -20.33 35.14
C LYS A 481 -9.74 -21.34 34.78
N GLU A 482 -9.41 -22.62 34.71
CA GLU A 482 -10.43 -23.67 34.65
C GLU A 482 -11.19 -23.67 35.98
N GLU A 483 -12.50 -23.44 35.94
CA GLU A 483 -13.36 -23.71 37.08
C GLU A 483 -13.43 -25.22 37.25
N GLU A 484 -12.86 -25.74 38.35
CA GLU A 484 -13.11 -27.09 38.83
C GLU A 484 -14.63 -27.26 39.02
N LYS A 485 -15.24 -28.13 38.22
CA LYS A 485 -16.62 -28.58 38.42
C LYS A 485 -16.70 -29.72 39.43
#